data_AF-A0A167T660-F1
#
_entry.id   AF-A0A167T660-F1
#
_cell.length_a   1.000
_cell.length_b   1.000
_cell.length_c   1.000
_cell.angle_alpha   90.00
_cell.angle_beta   90.00
_cell.angle_gamma   90.00
#
_symmetry.space_group_name_H-M   'P 1'
#
loop_
_entity.id
_entity.type
_entity.pdbx_description
1 polymer ?
#
loop_
_entity_poly.entity_id
_entity_poly.type
_entity_poly.pdbx_seq_one_letter_code
_entity_poly.pdbx_strand_id
1 'polypeptide(L)'
;MFSTMSSFAIAILFLSNSCLAAGPLAVPLGTAANFAILAESGISTVPSSAITGDIGISPGPATALTGFTLTLSSDGTYATSTQITGQAHASTNGGPTPATLIAAISDVVTAYNNASGRANPDHTDLATGGIGGLTLAPGLYKWTSGVSIGTSVTISGLATDTWIFQIAGGLTIASAQAVILAGGASPANIVWVVAGAVTLGTTSVFQGTILGATSITLQTGSSINGRLLAQTAVALQVATVTQP
;
A
#
# COMPACT_ATOMS: atom_id res chain seq x y z
N MET A 1 -40.27 59.51 -28.87
CA MET A 1 -40.23 58.21 -29.59
C MET A 1 -38.90 57.58 -29.24
N PHE A 2 -38.83 56.84 -28.13
CA PHE A 2 -37.58 56.30 -27.57
C PHE A 2 -37.30 54.92 -28.19
N SER A 3 -36.15 54.78 -28.85
CA SER A 3 -35.67 53.52 -29.41
C SER A 3 -34.88 52.77 -28.33
N THR A 4 -35.38 51.60 -27.92
CA THR A 4 -34.72 50.73 -26.93
C THR A 4 -33.75 49.80 -27.66
N MET A 5 -32.44 49.98 -27.40
CA MET A 5 -31.40 49.06 -27.84
C MET A 5 -31.49 47.75 -27.05
N SER A 6 -31.75 46.63 -27.73
CA SER A 6 -31.68 45.28 -27.16
C SER A 6 -30.22 44.82 -27.15
N SER A 7 -29.64 44.67 -25.97
CA SER A 7 -28.30 44.12 -25.77
C SER A 7 -28.39 42.61 -25.58
N PHE A 8 -27.89 41.83 -26.53
CA PHE A 8 -27.72 40.38 -26.39
C PHE A 8 -26.40 40.08 -25.68
N ALA A 9 -26.48 39.66 -24.41
CA ALA A 9 -25.33 39.13 -23.69
C ALA A 9 -25.07 37.68 -24.13
N ILE A 10 -23.92 37.43 -24.76
CA ILE A 10 -23.41 36.09 -25.05
C ILE A 10 -22.62 35.62 -23.82
N ALA A 11 -23.13 34.62 -23.11
CA ALA A 11 -22.40 33.95 -22.05
C ALA A 11 -21.43 32.93 -22.66
N ILE A 12 -20.12 33.18 -22.54
CA ILE A 12 -19.08 32.22 -22.90
C ILE A 12 -18.89 31.28 -21.71
N LEU A 13 -19.35 30.03 -21.84
CA LEU A 13 -19.10 28.98 -20.87
C LEU A 13 -17.66 28.46 -21.04
N PHE A 14 -16.76 28.89 -20.16
CA PHE A 14 -15.43 28.29 -20.06
C PHE A 14 -15.56 26.90 -19.41
N LEU A 15 -15.58 25.84 -20.21
CA LEU A 15 -15.30 24.49 -19.71
C LEU A 15 -13.80 24.43 -19.37
N SER A 16 -13.44 24.62 -18.10
CA SER A 16 -12.16 24.15 -17.62
C SER A 16 -12.18 22.63 -17.67
N ASN A 17 -11.36 22.00 -18.52
CA ASN A 17 -11.03 20.59 -18.43
C ASN A 17 -10.23 20.36 -17.13
N SER A 18 -10.94 20.38 -16.00
CA SER A 18 -10.42 19.85 -14.75
C SER A 18 -10.30 18.34 -14.97
N CYS A 19 -9.08 17.83 -15.11
CA CYS A 19 -8.80 16.40 -15.04
C CYS A 19 -9.15 15.96 -13.60
N LEU A 20 -10.40 15.56 -13.38
CA LEU A 20 -10.80 14.95 -12.14
C LEU A 20 -10.18 13.55 -12.12
N ALA A 21 -9.32 13.31 -11.14
CA ALA A 21 -8.85 11.97 -10.82
C ALA A 21 -10.05 11.04 -10.60
N ALA A 22 -10.09 9.91 -11.30
CA ALA A 22 -11.12 8.91 -11.11
C ALA A 22 -10.82 8.05 -9.87
N GLY A 23 -11.89 7.49 -9.29
CA GLY A 23 -11.82 6.64 -8.10
C GLY A 23 -12.02 7.39 -6.78
N PRO A 24 -11.89 6.69 -5.64
CA PRO A 24 -12.13 7.24 -4.32
C PRO A 24 -11.00 8.17 -3.86
N LEU A 25 -11.30 9.14 -2.99
CA LEU A 25 -10.26 9.99 -2.38
C LEU A 25 -9.10 9.16 -1.80
N ALA A 26 -7.87 9.63 -1.97
CA ALA A 26 -6.68 8.96 -1.47
C ALA A 26 -6.78 8.62 0.03
N VAL A 27 -6.16 7.51 0.45
CA VAL A 27 -6.11 7.11 1.86
C VAL A 27 -4.97 7.87 2.54
N PRO A 28 -5.23 8.66 3.60
CA PRO A 28 -4.17 9.35 4.33
C PRO A 28 -3.35 8.34 5.13
N LEU A 29 -2.08 8.17 4.76
CA LEU A 29 -1.14 7.29 5.47
C LEU A 29 -0.44 7.97 6.65
N GLY A 30 -0.57 9.29 6.79
CA GLY A 30 0.12 10.05 7.83
C GLY A 30 1.63 9.80 7.84
N THR A 31 2.20 9.62 9.02
CA THR A 31 3.62 9.32 9.23
C THR A 31 4.01 7.89 8.80
N ALA A 32 3.04 6.98 8.64
CA ALA A 32 3.31 5.65 8.08
C ALA A 32 3.78 5.71 6.61
N ALA A 33 3.49 6.81 5.89
CA ALA A 33 3.95 7.03 4.52
C ALA A 33 5.48 6.99 4.36
N ASN A 34 6.21 7.30 5.44
CA ASN A 34 7.67 7.34 5.47
C ASN A 34 8.33 5.95 5.44
N PHE A 35 7.57 4.89 5.70
CA PHE A 35 8.10 3.53 5.78
C PHE A 35 7.75 2.70 4.55
N ALA A 36 8.71 1.91 4.08
CA ALA A 36 8.49 0.82 3.14
C ALA A 36 7.81 -0.37 3.84
N ILE A 37 8.21 -0.64 5.10
CA ILE A 37 7.66 -1.73 5.91
C ILE A 37 7.41 -1.21 7.33
N LEU A 38 6.22 -1.41 7.85
CA LEU A 38 5.87 -1.08 9.23
C LEU A 38 5.04 -2.21 9.82
N ALA A 39 5.43 -2.70 11.01
CA ALA A 39 4.80 -3.85 11.66
C ALA A 39 4.73 -3.69 13.19
N GLU A 40 3.86 -4.46 13.85
CA GLU A 40 3.71 -4.41 15.31
C GLU A 40 4.49 -5.48 16.06
N SER A 41 4.51 -6.72 15.55
CA SER A 41 4.98 -7.89 16.28
C SER A 41 6.23 -8.56 15.70
N GLY A 42 6.60 -8.27 14.45
CA GLY A 42 7.84 -8.79 13.87
C GLY A 42 8.06 -8.41 12.41
N ILE A 43 9.33 -8.24 12.03
CA ILE A 43 9.75 -8.19 10.62
C ILE A 43 10.89 -9.18 10.46
N SER A 44 10.71 -10.19 9.62
CA SER A 44 11.73 -11.22 9.38
C SER A 44 12.14 -11.28 7.91
N THR A 45 13.38 -11.66 7.67
CA THR A 45 13.89 -11.97 6.34
C THR A 45 14.67 -13.28 6.36
N VAL A 46 14.40 -14.15 5.39
CA VAL A 46 15.34 -15.19 4.96
C VAL A 46 16.24 -14.54 3.90
N PRO A 47 17.52 -14.23 4.23
CA PRO A 47 18.34 -13.33 3.41
C PRO A 47 18.72 -13.91 2.04
N SER A 48 19.06 -13.06 1.05
CA SER A 48 19.13 -11.59 1.13
C SER A 48 17.93 -10.94 0.43
N SER A 49 17.11 -10.21 1.19
CA SER A 49 16.10 -9.31 0.64
C SER A 49 16.74 -7.97 0.23
N ALA A 50 16.05 -7.19 -0.61
CA ALA A 50 16.45 -5.85 -1.02
C ALA A 50 15.29 -4.87 -0.76
N ILE A 51 15.47 -3.98 0.20
CA ILE A 51 14.46 -3.03 0.64
C ILE A 51 14.95 -1.62 0.32
N THR A 52 14.12 -0.82 -0.34
CA THR A 52 14.33 0.63 -0.56
C THR A 52 13.28 1.39 0.23
N GLY A 53 13.74 2.17 1.20
CA GLY A 53 12.91 2.86 2.19
C GLY A 53 13.09 2.31 3.60
N ASP A 54 12.58 3.05 4.58
CA ASP A 54 12.75 2.73 5.99
C ASP A 54 11.85 1.57 6.43
N ILE A 55 12.31 0.82 7.43
CA ILE A 55 11.50 -0.20 8.11
C ILE A 55 11.31 0.17 9.59
N GLY A 56 10.12 -0.11 10.12
CA GLY A 56 9.76 0.22 11.49
C GLY A 56 9.05 -0.91 12.21
N ILE A 57 9.35 -1.09 13.48
CA ILE A 57 8.60 -2.01 14.35
C ILE A 57 8.23 -1.36 15.69
N SER A 58 6.95 -1.39 16.04
CA SER A 58 6.46 -0.93 17.34
C SER A 58 5.06 -1.51 17.61
N PRO A 59 4.75 -2.02 18.81
CA PRO A 59 5.57 -1.97 20.03
C PRO A 59 6.72 -2.99 20.05
N GLY A 60 6.85 -3.86 19.04
CA GLY A 60 7.89 -4.87 18.96
C GLY A 60 9.32 -4.31 19.08
N PRO A 61 10.23 -5.01 19.79
CA PRO A 61 11.60 -4.57 20.01
C PRO A 61 12.50 -4.81 18.79
N ALA A 62 13.72 -4.25 18.81
CA ALA A 62 14.71 -4.48 17.75
C ALA A 62 15.06 -5.96 17.53
N THR A 63 14.93 -6.81 18.57
CA THR A 63 15.15 -8.26 18.47
C THR A 63 14.08 -8.98 17.64
N ALA A 64 12.94 -8.34 17.37
CA ALA A 64 11.90 -8.84 16.46
C ALA A 64 12.15 -8.44 14.99
N LEU A 65 13.23 -7.70 14.71
CA LEU A 65 13.80 -7.52 13.37
C LEU A 65 14.83 -8.63 13.11
N THR A 66 14.40 -9.74 12.51
CA THR A 66 15.21 -10.97 12.43
C THR A 66 15.73 -11.23 11.02
N GLY A 67 16.96 -11.76 10.92
CA GLY A 67 17.62 -12.07 9.64
C GLY A 67 18.31 -10.90 8.94
N PHE A 68 18.19 -9.68 9.46
CA PHE A 68 18.75 -8.48 8.82
C PHE A 68 20.24 -8.24 9.06
N THR A 69 20.85 -8.87 10.08
CA THR A 69 22.23 -8.56 10.52
C THR A 69 22.40 -7.06 10.77
N LEU A 70 21.60 -6.53 11.70
CA LEU A 70 21.53 -5.09 11.97
C LEU A 70 22.77 -4.57 12.68
N THR A 71 23.24 -3.39 12.25
CA THR A 71 24.26 -2.60 12.95
C THR A 71 23.61 -1.33 13.49
N LEU A 72 23.61 -1.16 14.82
CA LEU A 72 23.04 0.01 15.49
C LEU A 72 23.88 1.26 15.19
N SER A 73 23.21 2.39 14.95
CA SER A 73 23.86 3.70 14.78
C SER A 73 24.55 4.16 16.06
N SER A 74 25.53 5.06 15.93
CA SER A 74 26.31 5.58 17.07
C SER A 74 25.46 6.38 18.08
N ASP A 75 24.39 7.01 17.62
CA ASP A 75 23.41 7.72 18.45
C ASP A 75 22.29 6.79 18.98
N GLY A 76 22.27 5.52 18.56
CA GLY A 76 21.33 4.50 19.01
C GLY A 76 19.90 4.65 18.50
N THR A 77 19.62 5.61 17.60
CA THR A 77 18.26 5.96 17.17
C THR A 77 17.73 5.10 16.02
N TYR A 78 18.61 4.45 15.26
CA TYR A 78 18.25 3.52 14.19
C TYR A 78 19.31 2.43 14.02
N ALA A 79 19.06 1.46 13.15
CA ALA A 79 20.03 0.48 12.70
C ALA A 79 20.09 0.42 11.18
N THR A 80 21.14 -0.19 10.65
CA THR A 80 21.38 -0.35 9.21
C THR A 80 21.63 -1.82 8.86
N SER A 81 21.41 -2.18 7.59
CA SER A 81 21.68 -3.51 7.03
C SER A 81 22.03 -3.35 5.56
N THR A 82 22.84 -4.26 5.02
CA THR A 82 23.09 -4.35 3.57
C THR A 82 21.84 -4.70 2.76
N GLN A 83 20.79 -5.23 3.42
CA GLN A 83 19.49 -5.53 2.80
C GLN A 83 18.56 -4.31 2.75
N ILE A 84 18.92 -3.18 3.39
CA ILE A 84 18.05 -2.01 3.56
C ILE A 84 18.77 -0.77 3.04
N THR A 85 18.29 -0.22 1.92
CA THR A 85 18.61 1.12 1.45
C THR A 85 17.67 2.10 2.16
N GLY A 86 18.00 2.40 3.42
CA GLY A 86 17.17 3.11 4.38
C GLY A 86 17.62 2.80 5.80
N GLN A 87 16.76 3.08 6.78
CA GLN A 87 17.00 2.86 8.19
C GLN A 87 16.01 1.83 8.78
N ALA A 88 16.48 1.07 9.76
CA ALA A 88 15.65 0.18 10.56
C ALA A 88 15.41 0.80 11.93
N HIS A 89 14.14 0.97 12.29
CA HIS A 89 13.70 1.59 13.52
C HIS A 89 12.91 0.61 14.37
N ALA A 90 13.14 0.61 15.67
CA ALA A 90 12.42 -0.21 16.63
C ALA A 90 12.04 0.58 17.89
N SER A 91 11.01 0.10 18.59
CA SER A 91 10.51 0.71 19.84
C SER A 91 11.56 0.81 20.95
N THR A 92 12.61 0.00 20.89
CA THR A 92 13.71 -0.04 21.88
C THR A 92 14.90 0.85 21.51
N ASN A 93 14.86 1.58 20.39
CA ASN A 93 15.91 2.53 20.02
C ASN A 93 15.88 3.81 20.89
N GLY A 94 16.95 4.58 20.83
CA GLY A 94 17.05 5.90 21.47
C GLY A 94 16.03 6.90 20.92
N GLY A 95 15.68 7.90 21.73
CA GLY A 95 14.76 8.96 21.32
C GLY A 95 15.32 9.80 20.15
N PRO A 96 14.46 10.28 19.23
CA PRO A 96 12.99 10.32 19.30
C PRO A 96 12.27 9.10 18.73
N THR A 97 12.99 8.05 18.32
CA THR A 97 12.45 6.92 17.53
C THR A 97 11.20 6.25 18.10
N PRO A 98 11.10 5.93 19.41
CA PRO A 98 9.90 5.29 19.94
C PRO A 98 8.63 6.14 19.78
N ALA A 99 8.72 7.46 19.96
CA ALA A 99 7.58 8.37 19.80
C ALA A 99 7.14 8.47 18.34
N THR A 100 8.10 8.53 17.40
CA THR A 100 7.83 8.52 15.96
C THR A 100 7.13 7.23 15.54
N LEU A 101 7.56 6.07 16.05
CA LEU A 101 6.96 4.79 15.71
C LEU A 101 5.56 4.61 16.30
N ILE A 102 5.30 5.12 17.51
CA ILE A 102 3.95 5.14 18.09
C ILE A 102 2.98 5.92 17.18
N ALA A 103 3.40 7.09 16.70
CA ALA A 103 2.61 7.88 15.75
C ALA A 103 2.38 7.13 14.44
N ALA A 104 3.44 6.52 13.87
CA ALA A 104 3.35 5.79 12.62
C ALA A 104 2.41 4.58 12.69
N ILE A 105 2.45 3.81 13.78
CA ILE A 105 1.53 2.66 13.98
C ILE A 105 0.09 3.14 14.16
N SER A 106 -0.12 4.22 14.92
CA SER A 106 -1.45 4.84 15.04
C SER A 106 -2.00 5.29 13.67
N ASP A 107 -1.12 5.80 12.81
CA ASP A 107 -1.49 6.20 11.44
C ASP A 107 -1.79 4.98 10.55
N VAL A 108 -1.12 3.83 10.73
CA VAL A 108 -1.50 2.57 10.05
C VAL A 108 -2.90 2.15 10.42
N VAL A 109 -3.24 2.14 11.71
CA VAL A 109 -4.58 1.78 12.19
C VAL A 109 -5.63 2.76 11.66
N THR A 110 -5.31 4.06 11.65
CA THR A 110 -6.19 5.10 11.11
C THR A 110 -6.41 4.93 9.61
N ALA A 111 -5.34 4.68 8.84
CA ALA A 111 -5.42 4.42 7.40
C ALA A 111 -6.21 3.15 7.09
N TYR A 112 -6.00 2.07 7.87
CA TYR A 112 -6.77 0.83 7.75
C TYR A 112 -8.27 1.08 7.96
N ASN A 113 -8.64 1.76 9.05
CA ASN A 113 -10.04 2.09 9.36
C ASN A 113 -10.64 3.02 8.29
N ASN A 114 -9.87 3.98 7.79
CA ASN A 114 -10.29 4.88 6.72
C ASN A 114 -10.58 4.11 5.42
N ALA A 115 -9.67 3.22 5.00
CA ALA A 115 -9.80 2.45 3.77
C ALA A 115 -10.89 1.37 3.86
N SER A 116 -10.96 0.62 4.98
CA SER A 116 -11.97 -0.42 5.20
C SER A 116 -13.38 0.14 5.44
N GLY A 117 -13.48 1.37 5.95
CA GLY A 117 -14.73 2.06 6.23
C GLY A 117 -15.33 2.82 5.04
N ARG A 118 -14.68 2.86 3.86
CA ARG A 118 -15.26 3.50 2.67
C ARG A 118 -16.58 2.80 2.28
N ALA A 119 -17.59 3.59 1.98
CA ALA A 119 -18.93 3.13 1.61
C ALA A 119 -19.21 3.33 0.11
N ASN A 120 -20.30 2.72 -0.37
CA ASN A 120 -20.76 2.79 -1.77
C ASN A 120 -19.71 2.29 -2.77
N PRO A 121 -19.30 1.00 -2.70
CA PRO A 121 -18.33 0.47 -3.64
C PRO A 121 -18.87 0.47 -5.08
N ASP A 122 -18.00 0.80 -6.03
CA ASP A 122 -18.28 0.69 -7.47
C ASP A 122 -18.47 -0.78 -7.88
N HIS A 123 -17.78 -1.68 -7.18
CA HIS A 123 -17.82 -3.12 -7.42
C HIS A 123 -17.95 -3.90 -6.11
N THR A 124 -18.92 -4.81 -6.03
CA THR A 124 -19.10 -5.72 -4.89
C THR A 124 -18.92 -7.17 -5.35
N ASP A 125 -18.11 -7.93 -4.63
CA ASP A 125 -17.79 -9.34 -4.84
C ASP A 125 -17.41 -9.68 -6.30
N LEU A 126 -16.67 -8.79 -6.95
CA LEU A 126 -16.24 -8.93 -8.35
C LEU A 126 -15.54 -10.28 -8.56
N ALA A 127 -16.00 -11.02 -9.57
CA ALA A 127 -15.51 -12.35 -9.91
C ALA A 127 -15.43 -13.32 -8.72
N THR A 128 -16.28 -13.14 -7.70
CA THR A 128 -16.32 -13.96 -6.47
C THR A 128 -14.97 -14.02 -5.74
N GLY A 129 -14.10 -13.03 -5.95
CA GLY A 129 -12.75 -12.94 -5.36
C GLY A 129 -11.63 -13.51 -6.24
N GLY A 130 -11.92 -14.22 -7.33
CA GLY A 130 -10.91 -14.68 -8.29
C GLY A 130 -10.69 -13.67 -9.41
N ILE A 131 -9.79 -12.72 -9.23
CA ILE A 131 -9.65 -11.54 -10.12
C ILE A 131 -8.61 -11.68 -11.24
N GLY A 132 -8.00 -12.86 -11.37
CA GLY A 132 -6.98 -13.10 -12.39
C GLY A 132 -7.50 -12.90 -13.81
N GLY A 133 -6.67 -12.30 -14.68
CA GLY A 133 -7.00 -12.01 -16.07
C GLY A 133 -7.90 -10.77 -16.29
N LEU A 134 -8.35 -10.12 -15.21
CA LEU A 134 -9.17 -8.92 -15.32
C LEU A 134 -8.31 -7.66 -15.53
N THR A 135 -8.97 -6.62 -16.06
CA THR A 135 -8.48 -5.24 -16.04
C THR A 135 -9.37 -4.41 -15.12
N LEU A 136 -8.77 -3.82 -14.10
CA LEU A 136 -9.46 -3.07 -13.05
C LEU A 136 -9.32 -1.57 -13.31
N ALA A 137 -10.45 -0.91 -13.58
CA ALA A 137 -10.54 0.54 -13.72
C ALA A 137 -10.50 1.24 -12.35
N PRO A 138 -10.22 2.56 -12.27
CA PRO A 138 -10.24 3.32 -11.02
C PRO A 138 -11.53 3.11 -10.25
N GLY A 139 -11.45 2.94 -8.93
CA GLY A 139 -12.66 2.70 -8.12
C GLY A 139 -12.44 2.09 -6.74
N LEU A 140 -13.53 2.03 -6.00
CA LEU A 140 -13.67 1.33 -4.73
C LEU A 140 -14.25 -0.06 -4.98
N TYR A 141 -13.48 -1.09 -4.63
CA TYR A 141 -13.87 -2.48 -4.77
C TYR A 141 -14.03 -3.10 -3.39
N LYS A 142 -15.05 -3.95 -3.24
CA LYS A 142 -15.35 -4.62 -1.98
C LYS A 142 -15.58 -6.11 -2.18
N TRP A 143 -14.91 -6.92 -1.38
CA TRP A 143 -15.18 -8.35 -1.22
C TRP A 143 -15.50 -8.67 0.22
N THR A 144 -16.57 -9.45 0.40
CA THR A 144 -16.94 -10.04 1.70
C THR A 144 -16.19 -11.34 1.98
N SER A 145 -15.48 -11.86 0.98
CA SER A 145 -14.62 -13.04 1.03
C SER A 145 -13.13 -12.67 0.87
N GLY A 146 -12.27 -13.70 0.72
CA GLY A 146 -10.89 -13.51 0.30
C GLY A 146 -10.75 -13.27 -1.20
N VAL A 147 -9.62 -12.70 -1.61
CA VAL A 147 -9.27 -12.43 -3.01
C VAL A 147 -8.05 -13.25 -3.41
N SER A 148 -8.09 -13.79 -4.62
CA SER A 148 -6.99 -14.55 -5.23
C SER A 148 -6.68 -14.04 -6.64
N ILE A 149 -5.40 -13.88 -6.92
CA ILE A 149 -4.84 -13.54 -8.23
C ILE A 149 -4.16 -14.81 -8.75
N GLY A 150 -4.96 -15.73 -9.31
CA GLY A 150 -4.48 -17.01 -9.85
C GLY A 150 -3.73 -16.86 -11.18
N THR A 151 -4.05 -15.82 -11.94
CA THR A 151 -3.33 -15.33 -13.12
C THR A 151 -3.14 -13.82 -13.00
N SER A 152 -2.17 -13.24 -13.72
CA SER A 152 -1.91 -11.80 -13.65
C SER A 152 -3.16 -10.95 -13.85
N VAL A 153 -3.26 -9.86 -13.09
CA VAL A 153 -4.34 -8.86 -13.15
C VAL A 153 -3.77 -7.52 -13.57
N THR A 154 -4.53 -6.75 -14.35
CA THR A 154 -4.11 -5.40 -14.78
C THR A 154 -4.89 -4.35 -14.01
N ILE A 155 -4.22 -3.31 -13.52
CA ILE A 155 -4.81 -2.08 -12.99
C ILE A 155 -4.52 -0.98 -14.01
N SER A 156 -5.57 -0.37 -14.55
CA SER A 156 -5.46 0.55 -15.68
C SER A 156 -6.19 1.84 -15.41
N GLY A 157 -5.47 2.95 -15.49
CA GLY A 157 -6.00 4.31 -15.32
C GLY A 157 -4.88 5.33 -15.46
N LEU A 158 -5.19 6.60 -15.25
CA LEU A 158 -4.24 7.70 -15.31
C LEU A 158 -3.36 7.74 -14.06
N ALA A 159 -2.26 8.48 -14.12
CA ALA A 159 -1.32 8.66 -13.00
C ALA A 159 -1.94 9.32 -11.76
N THR A 160 -3.07 10.01 -11.92
CA THR A 160 -3.80 10.67 -10.83
C THR A 160 -4.94 9.82 -10.28
N ASP A 161 -5.33 8.76 -10.98
CA ASP A 161 -6.47 7.93 -10.59
C ASP A 161 -6.13 7.06 -9.38
N THR A 162 -7.16 6.55 -8.71
CA THR A 162 -7.06 5.90 -7.40
C THR A 162 -7.85 4.59 -7.33
N TRP A 163 -7.33 3.66 -6.51
CA TRP A 163 -7.93 2.35 -6.27
C TRP A 163 -7.90 2.01 -4.78
N ILE A 164 -9.05 1.57 -4.26
CA ILE A 164 -9.13 0.98 -2.92
C ILE A 164 -9.79 -0.39 -3.05
N PHE A 165 -9.05 -1.43 -2.66
CA PHE A 165 -9.52 -2.82 -2.63
C PHE A 165 -9.78 -3.24 -1.18
N GLN A 166 -11.06 -3.32 -0.79
CA GLN A 166 -11.48 -3.80 0.53
C GLN A 166 -11.69 -5.31 0.53
N ILE A 167 -10.92 -6.04 1.31
CA ILE A 167 -10.92 -7.51 1.33
C ILE A 167 -11.17 -8.01 2.76
N ALA A 168 -12.34 -8.61 3.01
CA ALA A 168 -12.70 -9.13 4.32
C ALA A 168 -12.01 -10.47 4.67
N GLY A 169 -11.53 -11.21 3.66
CA GLY A 169 -10.71 -12.41 3.84
C GLY A 169 -9.22 -12.15 3.66
N GLY A 170 -8.48 -13.19 3.28
CA GLY A 170 -7.07 -13.07 2.88
C GLY A 170 -6.89 -12.62 1.43
N LEU A 171 -5.67 -12.22 1.08
CA LEU A 171 -5.26 -11.88 -0.27
C LEU A 171 -4.09 -12.78 -0.70
N THR A 172 -4.21 -13.45 -1.84
CA THR A 172 -3.14 -14.25 -2.41
C THR A 172 -2.86 -13.88 -3.86
N ILE A 173 -1.59 -13.90 -4.25
CA ILE A 173 -1.18 -13.93 -5.66
C ILE A 173 -0.35 -15.19 -5.88
N ALA A 174 -0.69 -15.92 -6.95
CA ALA A 174 0.03 -17.14 -7.31
C ALA A 174 1.46 -16.83 -7.76
N SER A 175 2.33 -17.84 -7.70
CA SER A 175 3.71 -17.73 -8.15
C SER A 175 3.82 -17.27 -9.60
N ALA A 176 4.85 -16.46 -9.87
CA ALA A 176 5.14 -15.88 -11.19
C ALA A 176 3.98 -15.07 -11.82
N GLN A 177 2.97 -14.68 -11.06
CA GLN A 177 1.91 -13.77 -11.50
C GLN A 177 2.23 -12.32 -11.12
N ALA A 178 1.58 -11.37 -11.80
CA ALA A 178 1.81 -9.95 -11.59
C ALA A 178 0.52 -9.15 -11.43
N VAL A 179 0.59 -8.10 -10.62
CA VAL A 179 -0.26 -6.91 -10.74
C VAL A 179 0.40 -5.97 -11.74
N ILE A 180 -0.19 -5.83 -12.92
CA ILE A 180 0.35 -5.05 -14.04
C ILE A 180 -0.28 -3.66 -14.01
N LEU A 181 0.53 -2.61 -14.13
CA LEU A 181 0.02 -1.23 -14.26
C LEU A 181 -0.03 -0.82 -15.73
N ALA A 182 -1.14 -0.21 -16.14
CA ALA A 182 -1.35 0.32 -17.49
C ALA A 182 -1.96 1.73 -17.45
N GLY A 183 -1.88 2.45 -18.57
CA GLY A 183 -2.49 3.78 -18.72
C GLY A 183 -1.79 4.92 -17.96
N GLY A 184 -0.72 4.60 -17.22
CA GLY A 184 -0.02 5.55 -16.35
C GLY A 184 -0.34 5.39 -14.86
N ALA A 185 -1.15 4.40 -14.48
CA ALA A 185 -1.49 4.11 -13.08
C ALA A 185 -0.23 4.04 -12.21
N SER A 186 -0.29 4.67 -11.03
CA SER A 186 0.83 4.75 -10.09
C SER A 186 0.59 3.83 -8.89
N PRO A 187 1.60 3.05 -8.44
CA PRO A 187 1.48 2.24 -7.23
C PRO A 187 1.20 3.07 -5.98
N ALA A 188 1.59 4.35 -5.95
CA ALA A 188 1.29 5.23 -4.82
C ALA A 188 -0.22 5.48 -4.60
N ASN A 189 -1.05 5.31 -5.64
CA ASN A 189 -2.48 5.56 -5.58
C ASN A 189 -3.33 4.29 -5.44
N ILE A 190 -2.69 3.14 -5.22
CA ILE A 190 -3.34 1.84 -5.10
C ILE A 190 -3.23 1.36 -3.65
N VAL A 191 -4.38 1.11 -3.02
CA VAL A 191 -4.46 0.63 -1.64
C VAL A 191 -5.22 -0.69 -1.57
N TRP A 192 -4.59 -1.68 -0.94
CA TRP A 192 -5.20 -2.96 -0.59
C TRP A 192 -5.40 -3.00 0.92
N VAL A 193 -6.64 -2.96 1.38
CA VAL A 193 -6.96 -3.08 2.82
C VAL A 193 -7.52 -4.47 3.08
N VAL A 194 -6.77 -5.27 3.84
CA VAL A 194 -6.98 -6.73 3.95
C VAL A 194 -7.13 -7.12 5.41
N ALA A 195 -8.28 -7.72 5.74
CA ALA A 195 -8.57 -8.16 7.10
C ALA A 195 -7.89 -9.49 7.45
N GLY A 196 -7.71 -10.38 6.47
CA GLY A 196 -6.97 -11.63 6.60
C GLY A 196 -5.48 -11.49 6.31
N ALA A 197 -4.80 -12.62 6.19
CA ALA A 197 -3.38 -12.66 5.84
C ALA A 197 -3.16 -12.39 4.35
N VAL A 198 -2.02 -11.79 4.02
CA VAL A 198 -1.57 -11.55 2.65
C VAL A 198 -0.40 -12.46 2.32
N THR A 199 -0.45 -13.13 1.16
CA THR A 199 0.66 -13.97 0.67
C THR A 199 0.97 -13.65 -0.79
N LEU A 200 2.19 -13.16 -1.02
CA LEU A 200 2.75 -13.00 -2.35
C LEU A 200 3.56 -14.24 -2.71
N GLY A 201 3.07 -15.02 -3.67
CA GLY A 201 3.71 -16.26 -4.14
C GLY A 201 5.11 -16.02 -4.70
N THR A 202 5.90 -17.09 -4.82
CA THR A 202 7.28 -17.00 -5.31
C THR A 202 7.36 -16.27 -6.65
N THR A 203 8.38 -15.41 -6.80
CA THR A 203 8.64 -14.61 -8.01
C THR A 203 7.46 -13.79 -8.53
N SER A 204 6.44 -13.53 -7.71
CA SER A 204 5.32 -12.65 -8.08
C SER A 204 5.73 -11.17 -8.05
N VAL A 205 5.01 -10.33 -8.79
CA VAL A 205 5.22 -8.88 -8.83
C VAL A 205 3.95 -8.17 -8.38
N PHE A 206 4.04 -7.36 -7.34
CA PHE A 206 2.89 -6.69 -6.74
C PHE A 206 3.03 -5.16 -6.79
N GLN A 207 1.90 -4.46 -6.73
CA GLN A 207 1.83 -3.01 -6.87
C GLN A 207 0.84 -2.44 -5.86
N GLY A 208 1.26 -1.41 -5.13
CA GLY A 208 0.40 -0.68 -4.20
C GLY A 208 0.76 -0.81 -2.73
N THR A 209 0.08 -0.03 -1.89
CA THR A 209 0.20 -0.09 -0.43
C THR A 209 -0.73 -1.15 0.13
N ILE A 210 -0.18 -2.07 0.93
CA ILE A 210 -0.96 -3.08 1.65
C ILE A 210 -1.14 -2.62 3.10
N LEU A 211 -2.39 -2.41 3.51
CA LEU A 211 -2.82 -2.21 4.88
C LEU A 211 -3.40 -3.54 5.41
N GLY A 212 -2.56 -4.34 6.08
CA GLY A 212 -2.95 -5.65 6.60
C GLY A 212 -3.35 -5.59 8.08
N ALA A 213 -4.51 -6.12 8.43
CA ALA A 213 -4.88 -6.33 9.84
C ALA A 213 -4.10 -7.49 10.49
N THR A 214 -3.57 -8.39 9.66
CA THR A 214 -2.75 -9.52 10.12
C THR A 214 -1.42 -9.57 9.35
N SER A 215 -0.89 -10.77 9.10
CA SER A 215 0.45 -10.93 8.57
C SER A 215 0.52 -10.70 7.06
N ILE A 216 1.67 -10.21 6.60
CA ILE A 216 2.01 -10.08 5.19
C ILE A 216 3.26 -10.91 4.91
N THR A 217 3.16 -11.87 3.99
CA THR A 217 4.27 -12.77 3.62
C THR A 217 4.65 -12.59 2.16
N LEU A 218 5.92 -12.31 1.92
CA LEU A 218 6.55 -12.30 0.60
C LEU A 218 7.40 -13.56 0.47
N GLN A 219 6.96 -14.48 -0.38
CA GLN A 219 7.71 -15.71 -0.65
C GLN A 219 8.92 -15.45 -1.55
N THR A 220 9.77 -16.49 -1.66
CA THR A 220 11.08 -16.43 -2.33
C THR A 220 11.04 -15.70 -3.66
N GLY A 221 11.81 -14.61 -3.77
CA GLY A 221 11.99 -13.85 -5.00
C GLY A 221 10.81 -12.98 -5.42
N SER A 222 9.75 -12.87 -4.60
CA SER A 222 8.64 -11.95 -4.88
C SER A 222 9.07 -10.49 -4.72
N SER A 223 8.36 -9.59 -5.40
CA SER A 223 8.66 -8.16 -5.40
C SER A 223 7.39 -7.32 -5.27
N ILE A 224 7.56 -6.13 -4.70
CA ILE A 224 6.50 -5.12 -4.60
C ILE A 224 7.07 -3.71 -4.82
N ASN A 225 6.40 -2.91 -5.65
CA ASN A 225 6.52 -1.45 -5.58
C ASN A 225 5.33 -0.94 -4.78
N GLY A 226 5.57 -0.54 -3.54
CA GLY A 226 4.52 -0.38 -2.55
C GLY A 226 5.02 -0.25 -1.13
N ARG A 227 4.08 -0.39 -0.20
CA ARG A 227 4.34 -0.37 1.24
C ARG A 227 3.70 -1.60 1.89
N LEU A 228 4.34 -2.15 2.90
CA LEU A 228 3.87 -3.27 3.71
C LEU A 228 3.55 -2.77 5.12
N LEU A 229 2.29 -2.39 5.37
CA LEU A 229 1.84 -1.81 6.63
C LEU A 229 0.95 -2.84 7.35
N ALA A 230 1.53 -3.58 8.31
CA ALA A 230 0.88 -4.70 8.97
C ALA A 230 0.62 -4.41 10.46
N GLN A 231 -0.57 -4.74 10.96
CA GLN A 231 -0.89 -4.70 12.40
C GLN A 231 -0.36 -5.92 13.17
N THR A 232 0.31 -6.87 12.50
CA THR A 232 1.05 -7.94 13.17
C THR A 232 2.48 -8.04 12.63
N ALA A 233 2.74 -8.96 11.70
CA ALA A 233 4.09 -9.30 11.26
C ALA A 233 4.26 -9.26 9.74
N VAL A 234 5.48 -8.96 9.30
CA VAL A 234 5.92 -9.07 7.92
C VAL A 234 7.02 -10.11 7.81
N ALA A 235 6.88 -11.05 6.87
CA ALA A 235 7.88 -12.10 6.63
C ALA A 235 8.34 -12.06 5.17
N LEU A 236 9.65 -11.98 4.96
CA LEU A 236 10.29 -11.89 3.66
C LEU A 236 11.17 -13.10 3.38
N GLN A 237 11.21 -13.53 2.13
CA GLN A 237 12.15 -14.54 1.64
C GLN A 237 12.79 -14.02 0.36
N VAL A 238 14.06 -13.62 0.42
CA VAL A 238 14.81 -13.09 -0.76
C VAL A 238 13.95 -12.12 -1.58
N ALA A 239 13.23 -11.23 -0.90
CA ALA A 239 12.16 -10.42 -1.50
C ALA A 239 12.66 -9.02 -1.84
N THR A 240 12.03 -8.37 -2.81
CA THR A 240 12.31 -6.96 -3.15
C THR A 240 11.14 -6.07 -2.74
N VAL A 241 11.42 -5.02 -1.98
CA VAL A 241 10.42 -4.03 -1.55
C VAL A 241 10.93 -2.65 -1.92
N THR A 242 10.19 -1.94 -2.77
CA THR A 242 10.54 -0.58 -3.19
C THR A 242 9.41 0.37 -2.85
N GLN A 243 9.68 1.30 -1.95
CA GLN A 243 8.74 2.36 -1.59
C GLN A 243 8.43 3.25 -2.84
N PRO A 244 7.15 3.52 -3.14
CA PRO A 244 6.73 4.47 -4.17
C PRO A 244 7.05 5.91 -3.82
#